data_AF-A0A7C1UQX6-F1
#
_entry.id   AF-A0A7C1UQX6-F1
#
_cell.length_a   1.000
_cell.length_b   1.000
_cell.length_c   1.000
_cell.angle_alpha   90.00
_cell.angle_beta   90.00
_cell.angle_gamma   90.00
#
_symmetry.space_group_name_H-M   'P 1'
#
loop_
_entity.id
_entity.type
_entity.pdbx_description
1 polymer ?
#
loop_
_entity_poly.entity_id
_entity_poly.type
_entity_poly.pdbx_seq_one_letter_code
_entity_poly.pdbx_strand_id
1 'polypeptide(L)'
;MGNKGRERNGEALPSLNEEQAHRDSPPDEGRRRFAKAGAAGLPVMLTLASRPVWAHRCTISGMISGNDSSPGELPCEGCTPGYWGQHPEEWPDPYSAGDCKQGWSGNHCASNDYDDNGTKFKQVFTGDTRFGEDLTMMQVIHLGGNEDPYQLGAHAVAALLNAAKAMGGDMNFGYTPGDIIDLYNAHHATSPEELKNSFQMLNERSCPL
;
A
#
# COMPACT_ATOMS: atom_id res chain seq x y z
N MET A 1 40.71 43.82 36.10
CA MET A 1 39.53 44.37 36.81
C MET A 1 38.49 44.71 35.74
N GLY A 2 37.32 44.07 35.57
CA GLY A 2 36.15 44.00 36.47
C GLY A 2 35.65 45.42 36.80
N ASN A 3 34.40 45.88 36.67
CA ASN A 3 33.05 45.35 36.44
C ASN A 3 32.23 46.50 35.78
N LYS A 4 31.33 46.25 34.82
CA LYS A 4 29.86 46.11 35.01
C LYS A 4 29.23 47.16 35.94
N GLY A 5 28.36 48.01 35.40
CA GLY A 5 27.46 48.89 36.15
C GLY A 5 26.18 49.18 35.35
N ARG A 6 25.05 48.71 35.86
CA ARG A 6 23.67 48.80 35.35
C ARG A 6 22.81 49.25 36.52
N GLU A 7 22.01 50.31 36.35
CA GLU A 7 20.80 50.63 37.14
C GLU A 7 19.86 51.42 36.18
N ARG A 8 18.63 51.02 35.80
CA ARG A 8 17.36 50.62 36.45
C ARG A 8 16.47 51.77 36.94
N ASN A 9 15.16 51.55 36.69
CA ASN A 9 13.92 52.19 37.20
C ASN A 9 13.28 53.17 36.21
N GLY A 10 11.99 53.13 35.87
CA GLY A 10 10.87 52.28 36.29
C GLY A 10 9.55 52.74 35.62
N GLU A 11 8.50 51.97 35.88
CA GLU A 11 7.06 52.31 35.80
C GLU A 11 6.31 52.26 34.46
N ALA A 12 5.05 51.83 34.57
CA ALA A 12 4.23 51.23 33.54
C ALA A 12 2.86 51.93 33.40
N LEU A 13 2.39 52.03 32.14
CA LEU A 13 0.99 52.13 31.62
C LEU A 13 0.20 53.44 31.88
N PRO A 14 -0.69 53.91 30.94
CA PRO A 14 -1.65 53.09 30.18
C PRO A 14 -1.99 53.44 28.69
N SER A 15 -2.40 52.38 27.99
CA SER A 15 -3.54 52.19 27.05
C SER A 15 -3.80 53.06 25.79
N LEU A 16 -4.25 52.32 24.75
CA LEU A 16 -5.13 52.67 23.61
C LEU A 16 -4.49 53.19 22.30
N ASN A 17 -4.23 52.29 21.35
CA ASN A 17 -5.12 52.04 20.20
C ASN A 17 -4.43 51.18 19.13
N GLU A 18 -5.23 50.28 18.56
CA GLU A 18 -4.92 49.43 17.41
C GLU A 18 -4.50 50.22 16.16
N GLU A 19 -3.87 49.51 15.22
CA GLU A 19 -4.08 49.59 13.77
C GLU A 19 -2.82 49.90 12.92
N GLN A 20 -2.46 48.89 12.12
CA GLN A 20 -1.82 48.92 10.79
C GLN A 20 -0.29 48.93 10.60
N ALA A 21 0.18 47.72 10.24
CA ALA A 21 0.70 47.37 8.91
C ALA A 21 2.22 47.30 8.68
N HIS A 22 2.69 46.06 8.82
CA HIS A 22 3.76 45.36 8.08
C HIS A 22 3.92 45.82 6.62
N ARG A 23 5.15 46.13 6.20
CA ARG A 23 5.52 46.31 4.78
C ARG A 23 6.33 45.11 4.31
N ASP A 24 5.68 44.22 3.58
CA ASP A 24 6.31 43.17 2.78
C ASP A 24 6.77 43.69 1.41
N SER A 25 7.82 43.06 0.90
CA SER A 25 8.51 43.36 -0.37
C SER A 25 7.64 43.11 -1.61
N PRO A 26 7.95 43.75 -2.76
CA PRO A 26 7.13 43.64 -3.98
C PRO A 26 7.16 42.23 -4.60
N PRO A 27 6.04 41.77 -5.19
CA PRO A 27 5.96 40.45 -5.79
C PRO A 27 6.69 40.36 -7.14
N ASP A 28 7.42 39.25 -7.35
CA ASP A 28 8.13 38.89 -8.58
C ASP A 28 7.15 38.59 -9.74
N GLU A 29 7.26 39.38 -10.81
CA GLU A 29 6.37 39.43 -11.96
C GLU A 29 6.79 38.48 -13.10
N GLY A 30 7.60 37.46 -12.80
CA GLY A 30 8.01 36.40 -13.74
C GLY A 30 7.08 35.17 -13.78
N ARG A 31 6.16 34.99 -12.82
CA ARG A 31 5.42 33.72 -12.62
C ARG A 31 4.02 33.65 -13.25
N ARG A 32 3.58 34.68 -13.99
CA ARG A 32 2.22 34.74 -14.58
C ARG A 32 2.25 35.06 -16.07
N ARG A 33 2.74 34.14 -16.90
CA ARG A 33 2.64 34.26 -18.37
C ARG A 33 2.13 33.01 -19.08
N PHE A 34 1.22 32.25 -18.47
CA PHE A 34 0.55 31.12 -19.15
C PHE A 34 -0.97 31.23 -19.28
N ALA A 35 -1.57 32.41 -19.06
CA ALA A 35 -3.03 32.56 -19.13
C ALA A 35 -3.49 33.79 -19.94
N LYS A 36 -2.80 34.16 -21.03
CA LYS A 36 -3.24 35.31 -21.84
C LYS A 36 -2.84 35.26 -23.32
N ALA A 37 -3.24 34.18 -24.00
CA ALA A 37 -3.42 34.07 -25.46
C ALA A 37 -3.88 32.62 -25.70
N GLY A 38 -4.88 32.24 -26.47
CA GLY A 38 -5.84 32.91 -27.33
C GLY A 38 -6.83 31.83 -27.77
N ALA A 39 -8.06 32.20 -28.07
CA ALA A 39 -9.12 31.28 -28.46
C ALA A 39 -8.82 30.60 -29.81
N ALA A 40 -8.49 29.30 -29.79
CA ALA A 40 -8.71 28.34 -30.87
C ALA A 40 -8.20 26.94 -30.45
N GLY A 41 -9.09 25.94 -30.43
CA GLY A 41 -8.68 24.54 -30.64
C GLY A 41 -8.65 23.64 -29.42
N LEU A 42 -9.65 22.74 -29.40
CA LEU A 42 -9.76 21.45 -28.72
C LEU A 42 -9.93 21.45 -27.18
N PRO A 43 -11.06 20.96 -26.64
CA PRO A 43 -11.07 20.46 -25.28
C PRO A 43 -10.19 19.22 -25.27
N VAL A 44 -8.98 19.32 -24.73
CA VAL A 44 -8.26 18.13 -24.30
C VAL A 44 -9.12 17.54 -23.17
N MET A 45 -9.93 16.55 -23.52
CA MET A 45 -10.56 15.68 -22.54
C MET A 45 -9.43 14.92 -21.86
N LEU A 46 -8.87 15.52 -20.82
CA LEU A 46 -7.96 14.88 -19.90
C LEU A 46 -8.79 13.85 -19.13
N THR A 47 -8.85 12.63 -19.66
CA THR A 47 -9.29 11.47 -18.90
C THR A 47 -8.20 11.18 -17.88
N LEU A 48 -8.19 11.92 -16.78
CA LEU A 48 -7.50 11.47 -15.58
C LEU A 48 -8.22 10.17 -15.21
N ALA A 49 -7.58 9.04 -15.48
CA ALA A 49 -8.02 7.75 -14.96
C ALA A 49 -7.99 7.90 -13.44
N SER A 50 -9.13 8.27 -12.88
CA SER A 50 -9.33 8.46 -11.45
C SER A 50 -9.28 7.06 -10.84
N ARG A 51 -8.07 6.62 -10.51
CA ARG A 51 -7.89 5.57 -9.49
C ARG A 51 -8.68 6.09 -8.29
N PRO A 52 -9.70 5.38 -7.81
CA PRO A 52 -10.57 5.90 -6.77
C PRO A 52 -9.71 6.43 -5.61
N VAL A 53 -9.97 7.67 -5.20
CA VAL A 53 -9.16 8.45 -4.23
C VAL A 53 -9.07 7.77 -2.85
N TRP A 54 -9.90 6.75 -2.62
CA TRP A 54 -9.95 5.98 -1.37
C TRP A 54 -8.66 5.20 -1.04
N ALA A 55 -7.82 4.88 -2.03
CA ALA A 55 -6.65 4.01 -1.83
C ALA A 55 -5.31 4.73 -1.59
N HIS A 56 -5.22 6.06 -1.74
CA HIS A 56 -3.91 6.72 -1.85
C HIS A 56 -3.06 6.68 -0.56
N ARG A 57 -3.69 6.57 0.63
CA ARG A 57 -2.99 6.50 1.93
C ARG A 57 -2.50 5.10 2.30
N CYS A 58 -3.16 4.04 1.80
CA CYS A 58 -2.80 2.65 2.11
C CYS A 58 -1.71 2.09 1.18
N THR A 59 -1.18 2.93 0.28
CA THR A 59 0.07 2.62 -0.43
C THR A 59 1.27 2.75 0.51
N ILE A 60 2.39 2.10 0.19
CA ILE A 60 3.63 2.22 0.97
C ILE A 60 4.06 3.68 1.12
N SER A 61 4.01 4.45 0.03
CA SER A 61 4.32 5.89 0.05
C SER A 61 3.30 6.71 0.85
N GLY A 62 2.03 6.30 0.83
CA GLY A 62 0.97 6.93 1.62
C GLY A 62 1.19 6.76 3.13
N MET A 63 1.62 5.58 3.56
CA MET A 63 1.93 5.27 4.97
C MET A 63 3.17 6.01 5.48
N ILE A 64 4.22 6.13 4.66
CA ILE A 64 5.44 6.88 5.02
C ILE A 64 5.18 8.39 5.10
N SER A 65 4.22 8.90 4.32
CA SER A 65 3.90 10.33 4.23
C SER A 65 2.78 10.81 5.18
N GLY A 66 2.24 9.94 6.03
CA GLY A 66 1.05 10.23 6.84
C GLY A 66 1.27 11.27 7.95
N ASN A 67 0.81 12.50 7.74
CA ASN A 67 0.55 13.46 8.82
C ASN A 67 -0.77 13.06 9.52
N ASP A 68 -0.65 12.32 10.61
CA ASP A 68 -1.69 11.64 11.40
C ASP A 68 -2.68 12.59 12.11
N SER A 69 -3.48 13.36 11.37
CA SER A 69 -4.39 14.35 11.98
C SER A 69 -5.78 14.41 11.35
N SER A 70 -6.24 13.37 10.67
CA SER A 70 -7.57 13.34 10.03
C SER A 70 -8.51 12.34 10.72
N PRO A 71 -9.32 12.78 11.70
CA PRO A 71 -10.35 11.92 12.29
C PRO A 71 -11.44 11.62 11.26
N GLY A 72 -11.54 10.37 10.81
CA GLY A 72 -12.59 9.90 9.90
C GLY A 72 -12.09 9.03 8.73
N GLU A 73 -10.79 8.78 8.59
CA GLU A 73 -10.27 7.87 7.55
C GLU A 73 -10.44 6.40 7.98
N LEU A 74 -10.81 5.54 7.03
CA LEU A 74 -10.86 4.08 7.24
C LEU A 74 -9.43 3.55 7.45
N PRO A 75 -9.22 2.65 8.44
CA PRO A 75 -7.91 2.04 8.64
C PRO A 75 -7.50 1.24 7.41
N CYS A 76 -6.18 1.14 7.18
CA CYS A 76 -5.64 0.24 6.18
C CYS A 76 -5.66 -1.19 6.72
N GLU A 77 -6.07 -2.12 5.88
CA GLU A 77 -6.30 -3.51 6.25
C GLU A 77 -5.41 -4.44 5.42
N GLY A 78 -5.28 -5.67 5.90
CA GLY A 78 -4.48 -6.71 5.25
C GLY A 78 -4.36 -7.95 6.14
N CYS A 79 -4.49 -9.12 5.51
CA CYS A 79 -4.35 -10.42 6.16
C CYS A 79 -3.02 -11.09 5.76
N THR A 80 -2.46 -11.86 6.68
CA THR A 80 -1.14 -12.50 6.52
C THR A 80 -1.21 -13.74 5.61
N PRO A 81 -0.08 -14.23 5.07
CA PRO A 81 -0.05 -15.51 4.35
C PRO A 81 -0.62 -16.67 5.18
N GLY A 82 -0.37 -16.67 6.50
CA GLY A 82 -0.88 -17.68 7.41
C GLY A 82 -2.41 -17.70 7.51
N TYR A 83 -3.06 -16.52 7.46
CA TYR A 83 -4.52 -16.43 7.38
C TYR A 83 -5.02 -17.05 6.08
N TRP A 84 -4.49 -16.61 4.94
CA TRP A 84 -4.93 -17.10 3.63
C TRP A 84 -4.73 -18.60 3.42
N GLY A 85 -3.67 -19.18 3.99
CA GLY A 85 -3.45 -20.64 3.96
C GLY A 85 -4.42 -21.43 4.84
N GLN A 86 -5.00 -20.81 5.87
CA GLN A 86 -5.96 -21.45 6.78
C GLN A 86 -7.42 -21.22 6.38
N HIS A 87 -7.68 -20.22 5.53
CA HIS A 87 -9.02 -19.80 5.10
C HIS A 87 -9.20 -19.88 3.58
N PRO A 88 -9.06 -21.06 2.94
CA PRO A 88 -9.29 -21.23 1.51
C PRO A 88 -10.71 -20.81 1.07
N GLU A 89 -11.69 -20.91 1.96
CA GLU A 89 -13.09 -20.53 1.73
C GLU A 89 -13.29 -19.01 1.54
N GLU A 90 -12.35 -18.20 2.03
CA GLU A 90 -12.40 -16.73 1.93
C GLU A 90 -11.69 -16.19 0.68
N TRP A 91 -11.09 -17.08 -0.14
CA TRP A 91 -10.36 -16.67 -1.33
C TRP A 91 -11.30 -15.97 -2.33
N PRO A 92 -10.98 -14.74 -2.77
CA PRO A 92 -11.81 -14.01 -3.71
C PRO A 92 -11.66 -14.57 -5.13
N ASP A 93 -12.76 -14.57 -5.88
CA ASP A 93 -12.75 -14.82 -7.32
C ASP A 93 -11.78 -13.87 -8.06
N PRO A 94 -11.06 -14.34 -9.10
CA PRO A 94 -11.14 -15.67 -9.71
C PRO A 94 -10.13 -16.67 -9.11
N TYR A 95 -9.55 -16.39 -7.94
CA TYR A 95 -8.48 -17.19 -7.37
C TYR A 95 -9.03 -18.37 -6.58
N SER A 96 -8.45 -19.56 -6.77
CA SER A 96 -8.85 -20.76 -6.06
C SER A 96 -7.65 -21.39 -5.37
N ALA A 97 -7.86 -21.80 -4.12
CA ALA A 97 -6.88 -22.57 -3.33
C ALA A 97 -6.65 -23.98 -3.89
N GLY A 98 -7.64 -24.52 -4.63
CA GLY A 98 -7.68 -25.93 -5.03
C GLY A 98 -8.35 -26.83 -3.99
N ASP A 99 -8.45 -28.11 -4.34
CA ASP A 99 -9.09 -29.13 -3.51
C ASP A 99 -8.11 -29.77 -2.52
N CYS A 100 -8.66 -30.39 -1.48
CA CYS A 100 -7.91 -31.11 -0.46
C CYS A 100 -7.81 -32.61 -0.79
N LYS A 101 -6.60 -33.16 -0.85
CA LYS A 101 -6.28 -34.55 -1.22
C LYS A 101 -6.92 -35.61 -0.33
N GLN A 102 -6.97 -35.40 0.99
CA GLN A 102 -7.46 -36.44 1.91
C GLN A 102 -8.95 -36.35 2.27
N GLY A 103 -9.69 -35.40 1.67
CA GLY A 103 -11.03 -35.09 2.14
C GLY A 103 -11.01 -34.39 3.51
N TRP A 104 -12.02 -33.59 3.76
CA TRP A 104 -12.13 -32.71 4.93
C TRP A 104 -12.25 -33.50 6.25
N SER A 105 -11.14 -33.87 6.88
CA SER A 105 -11.15 -34.42 8.25
C SER A 105 -10.51 -33.44 9.22
N GLY A 106 -11.33 -32.54 9.77
CA GLY A 106 -10.88 -31.44 10.62
C GLY A 106 -10.65 -30.18 9.79
N ASN A 107 -10.93 -29.02 10.38
CA ASN A 107 -11.22 -27.75 9.71
C ASN A 107 -10.16 -27.17 8.75
N HIS A 108 -9.01 -27.82 8.50
CA HIS A 108 -7.97 -27.30 7.60
C HIS A 108 -7.17 -28.45 6.97
N CYS A 109 -6.79 -28.30 5.71
CA CYS A 109 -5.84 -29.20 5.05
C CYS A 109 -4.41 -28.89 5.52
N ALA A 110 -3.57 -29.92 5.68
CA ALA A 110 -2.15 -29.66 5.86
C ALA A 110 -1.58 -29.05 4.58
N SER A 111 -0.48 -28.30 4.71
CA SER A 111 0.16 -27.56 3.62
C SER A 111 0.46 -28.38 2.37
N ASN A 112 0.84 -29.65 2.53
CA ASN A 112 1.17 -30.58 1.46
C ASN A 112 -0.04 -31.36 0.90
N ASP A 113 -1.21 -31.20 1.52
CA ASP A 113 -2.42 -31.95 1.21
C ASP A 113 -3.33 -31.23 0.20
N TYR A 114 -2.93 -30.10 -0.39
CA TYR A 114 -3.67 -29.49 -1.49
C TYR A 114 -3.31 -30.10 -2.85
N ASP A 115 -4.34 -30.39 -3.63
CA ASP A 115 -4.26 -30.80 -5.03
C ASP A 115 -3.70 -29.68 -5.91
N ASP A 116 -3.29 -30.06 -7.11
CA ASP A 116 -2.68 -29.16 -8.08
C ASP A 116 -3.72 -28.42 -8.93
N ASN A 117 -5.02 -28.51 -8.62
CA ASN A 117 -6.08 -27.89 -9.40
C ASN A 117 -6.41 -26.43 -9.01
N GLY A 118 -5.77 -25.91 -7.97
CA GLY A 118 -5.85 -24.49 -7.60
C GLY A 118 -5.20 -23.56 -8.63
N THR A 119 -5.37 -22.26 -8.45
CA THR A 119 -4.74 -21.26 -9.32
C THR A 119 -3.22 -21.39 -9.26
N LYS A 120 -2.58 -21.57 -10.41
CA LYS A 120 -1.13 -21.73 -10.50
C LYS A 120 -0.43 -20.40 -10.23
N PHE A 121 0.64 -20.43 -9.46
CA PHE A 121 1.42 -19.23 -9.14
C PHE A 121 1.93 -18.55 -10.42
N LYS A 122 2.51 -19.34 -11.33
CA LYS A 122 3.07 -18.85 -12.59
C LYS A 122 2.02 -18.31 -13.58
N GLN A 123 0.77 -18.73 -13.47
CA GLN A 123 -0.31 -18.15 -14.30
C GLN A 123 -0.60 -16.69 -13.93
N VAL A 124 -0.39 -16.33 -12.66
CA VAL A 124 -0.63 -14.97 -12.16
C VAL A 124 0.65 -14.14 -12.18
N PHE A 125 1.75 -14.70 -11.69
CA PHE A 125 3.06 -14.07 -11.61
C PHE A 125 3.98 -14.61 -12.71
N THR A 126 3.68 -14.27 -13.97
CA THR A 126 4.30 -14.85 -15.16
C THR A 126 5.80 -14.61 -15.28
N GLY A 127 6.36 -13.62 -14.57
CA GLY A 127 7.78 -13.29 -14.61
C GLY A 127 8.66 -14.28 -13.85
N ASP A 128 8.09 -15.10 -12.96
CA ASP A 128 8.85 -15.95 -12.05
C ASP A 128 8.92 -17.41 -12.50
N THR A 129 10.13 -17.98 -12.44
CA THR A 129 10.43 -19.37 -12.79
C THR A 129 10.91 -20.20 -11.60
N ARG A 130 11.01 -19.63 -10.39
CA ARG A 130 11.57 -20.28 -9.18
C ARG A 130 10.71 -21.43 -8.68
N PHE A 131 9.39 -21.30 -8.80
CA PHE A 131 8.42 -22.27 -8.30
C PHE A 131 7.95 -23.28 -9.37
N GLY A 132 8.59 -23.28 -10.56
CA GLY A 132 8.14 -24.13 -11.68
C GLY A 132 6.76 -23.75 -12.22
N GLU A 133 6.18 -24.62 -13.06
CA GLU A 133 4.87 -24.39 -13.71
C GLU A 133 3.69 -24.84 -12.86
N ASP A 134 3.91 -25.85 -12.00
CA ASP A 134 2.83 -26.65 -11.44
C ASP A 134 2.41 -26.24 -10.04
N LEU A 135 3.22 -25.44 -9.33
CA LEU A 135 2.89 -25.01 -7.98
C LEU A 135 1.67 -24.06 -7.97
N THR A 136 0.67 -24.41 -7.17
CA THR A 136 -0.48 -23.54 -6.91
C THR A 136 -0.10 -22.42 -5.95
N MET A 137 -0.85 -21.31 -5.96
CA MET A 137 -0.65 -20.23 -4.99
C MET A 137 -0.81 -20.73 -3.54
N MET A 138 -1.71 -21.69 -3.29
CA MET A 138 -1.88 -22.30 -1.96
C MET A 138 -0.64 -23.09 -1.53
N GLN A 139 -0.07 -23.89 -2.45
CA GLN A 139 1.17 -24.60 -2.17
C GLN A 139 2.33 -23.63 -1.93
N VAL A 140 2.40 -22.52 -2.69
CA VAL A 140 3.42 -21.46 -2.49
C VAL A 140 3.33 -20.80 -1.12
N ILE A 141 2.14 -20.52 -0.60
CA ILE A 141 1.96 -19.95 0.76
C ILE A 141 2.66 -20.79 1.83
N HIS A 142 2.71 -22.11 1.64
CA HIS A 142 3.23 -23.04 2.61
C HIS A 142 4.69 -23.46 2.38
N LEU A 143 5.35 -22.95 1.33
CA LEU A 143 6.77 -23.18 1.13
C LEU A 143 7.58 -22.52 2.25
N GLY A 144 8.68 -23.17 2.62
CA GLY A 144 9.56 -22.69 3.69
C GLY A 144 11.03 -22.71 3.29
N GLY A 145 11.83 -21.93 4.02
CA GLY A 145 13.29 -21.98 3.93
C GLY A 145 13.82 -21.75 2.51
N ASN A 146 14.50 -22.76 1.96
CA ASN A 146 15.13 -22.67 0.65
C ASN A 146 14.14 -22.79 -0.52
N GLU A 147 12.89 -23.23 -0.27
CA GLU A 147 11.89 -23.43 -1.31
C GLU A 147 11.22 -22.10 -1.71
N ASP A 148 11.02 -21.20 -0.74
CA ASP A 148 10.62 -19.81 -0.97
C ASP A 148 11.57 -18.89 -0.19
N PRO A 149 12.73 -18.54 -0.78
CA PRO A 149 13.67 -17.62 -0.15
C PRO A 149 12.96 -16.32 0.25
N TYR A 150 13.17 -15.92 1.51
CA TYR A 150 12.52 -14.78 2.16
C TYR A 150 11.01 -14.90 2.38
N GLN A 151 10.36 -15.98 1.96
CA GLN A 151 8.89 -16.10 1.91
C GLN A 151 8.24 -15.08 0.95
N LEU A 152 8.96 -14.70 -0.11
CA LEU A 152 8.47 -13.70 -1.05
C LEU A 152 7.21 -14.20 -1.79
N GLY A 153 7.21 -15.47 -2.21
CA GLY A 153 6.04 -16.08 -2.86
C GLY A 153 4.82 -16.02 -1.95
N ALA A 154 4.96 -16.48 -0.70
CA ALA A 154 3.87 -16.46 0.28
C ALA A 154 3.31 -15.05 0.52
N HIS A 155 4.18 -14.04 0.71
CA HIS A 155 3.75 -12.66 0.89
C HIS A 155 3.14 -12.05 -0.38
N ALA A 156 3.58 -12.44 -1.57
CA ALA A 156 2.99 -11.99 -2.82
C ALA A 156 1.57 -12.52 -3.03
N VAL A 157 1.34 -13.82 -2.74
CA VAL A 157 -0.01 -14.40 -2.78
C VAL A 157 -0.94 -13.68 -1.80
N ALA A 158 -0.50 -13.49 -0.54
CA ALA A 158 -1.32 -12.79 0.44
C ALA A 158 -1.65 -11.35 0.01
N ALA A 159 -0.68 -10.62 -0.56
CA ALA A 159 -0.91 -9.26 -1.05
C ALA A 159 -1.92 -9.23 -2.20
N LEU A 160 -1.87 -10.21 -3.09
CA LEU A 160 -2.81 -10.36 -4.19
C LEU A 160 -4.24 -10.61 -3.70
N LEU A 161 -4.41 -11.55 -2.75
CA LEU A 161 -5.72 -11.90 -2.20
C LEU A 161 -6.32 -10.73 -1.40
N ASN A 162 -5.51 -10.04 -0.61
CA ASN A 162 -5.93 -8.80 0.07
C ASN A 162 -6.40 -7.74 -0.95
N ALA A 163 -5.63 -7.51 -2.02
CA ALA A 163 -6.00 -6.57 -3.07
C ALA A 163 -7.30 -6.96 -3.79
N ALA A 164 -7.55 -8.26 -3.97
CA ALA A 164 -8.75 -8.77 -4.61
C ALA A 164 -9.99 -8.63 -3.71
N LYS A 165 -9.90 -8.94 -2.40
CA LYS A 165 -10.96 -8.65 -1.44
C LYS A 165 -11.27 -7.16 -1.35
N ALA A 166 -10.24 -6.32 -1.45
CA ALA A 166 -10.43 -4.88 -1.49
C ALA A 166 -11.26 -4.40 -2.70
N MET A 167 -11.12 -5.05 -3.85
CA MET A 167 -12.00 -4.76 -5.01
C MET A 167 -13.44 -5.23 -4.80
N GLY A 168 -13.66 -6.27 -4.00
CA GLY A 168 -14.99 -6.70 -3.56
C GLY A 168 -15.65 -5.75 -2.56
N GLY A 169 -14.88 -4.80 -1.99
CA GLY A 169 -15.34 -3.89 -0.95
C GLY A 169 -15.22 -4.44 0.46
N ASP A 170 -14.59 -5.61 0.63
CA ASP A 170 -14.47 -6.30 1.91
C ASP A 170 -13.32 -5.76 2.78
N MET A 171 -12.35 -5.05 2.19
CA MET A 171 -11.25 -4.44 2.94
C MET A 171 -10.61 -3.23 2.23
N ASN A 172 -9.84 -2.43 2.98
CA ASN A 172 -9.07 -1.30 2.46
C ASN A 172 -7.56 -1.61 2.35
N PHE A 173 -7.15 -2.29 1.27
CA PHE A 173 -5.75 -2.70 1.08
C PHE A 173 -4.84 -1.62 0.47
N GLY A 174 -5.39 -0.73 -0.38
CA GLY A 174 -4.64 0.36 -1.03
C GLY A 174 -3.99 0.00 -2.37
N TYR A 175 -4.07 -1.25 -2.81
CA TYR A 175 -3.56 -1.74 -4.10
C TYR A 175 -4.61 -2.56 -4.82
N THR A 176 -4.55 -2.58 -6.15
CA THR A 176 -5.32 -3.53 -6.98
C THR A 176 -4.51 -4.80 -7.23
N PRO A 177 -5.14 -5.93 -7.61
CA PRO A 177 -4.41 -7.15 -7.98
C PRO A 177 -3.37 -6.91 -9.08
N GLY A 178 -3.71 -6.06 -10.07
CA GLY A 178 -2.78 -5.68 -11.14
C GLY A 178 -1.53 -4.98 -10.62
N ASP A 179 -1.68 -4.08 -9.64
CA ASP A 179 -0.52 -3.40 -9.04
C ASP A 179 0.42 -4.38 -8.33
N ILE A 180 -0.13 -5.38 -7.64
CA ILE A 180 0.67 -6.41 -6.94
C ILE A 180 1.41 -7.29 -7.94
N ILE A 181 0.74 -7.70 -9.02
CA ILE A 181 1.34 -8.47 -10.11
C ILE A 181 2.48 -7.68 -10.77
N ASP A 182 2.26 -6.40 -11.07
CA ASP A 182 3.25 -5.53 -11.70
C ASP A 182 4.48 -5.31 -10.80
N LEU A 183 4.25 -5.00 -9.51
CA LEU A 183 5.33 -4.86 -8.53
C LEU A 183 6.15 -6.14 -8.40
N TYR A 184 5.48 -7.28 -8.35
CA TYR A 184 6.14 -8.57 -8.27
C TYR A 184 7.01 -8.86 -9.49
N ASN A 185 6.41 -8.80 -10.68
CA ASN A 185 7.10 -9.11 -11.94
C ASN A 185 8.28 -8.16 -12.18
N ALA A 186 8.18 -6.90 -11.75
CA ALA A 186 9.27 -5.91 -11.88
C ALA A 186 10.45 -6.16 -10.92
N HIS A 187 10.23 -6.71 -9.73
CA HIS A 187 11.23 -6.67 -8.64
C HIS A 187 11.63 -8.02 -8.05
N HIS A 188 10.88 -9.11 -8.30
CA HIS A 188 11.15 -10.42 -7.68
C HIS A 188 12.57 -10.96 -7.95
N ALA A 189 13.16 -10.63 -9.11
CA ALA A 189 14.50 -11.10 -9.47
C ALA A 189 15.63 -10.18 -9.00
N THR A 190 15.37 -8.87 -8.86
CA THR A 190 16.41 -7.87 -8.56
C THR A 190 16.51 -7.50 -7.09
N SER A 191 15.37 -7.49 -6.39
CA SER A 191 15.25 -7.01 -5.01
C SER A 191 14.23 -7.83 -4.22
N PRO A 192 14.39 -9.18 -4.15
CA PRO A 192 13.37 -10.06 -3.57
C PRO A 192 13.08 -9.80 -2.09
N GLU A 193 14.12 -9.52 -1.30
CA GLU A 193 13.95 -9.27 0.15
C GLU A 193 13.25 -7.94 0.43
N GLU A 194 13.60 -6.87 -0.29
CA GLU A 194 12.96 -5.56 -0.16
C GLU A 194 11.50 -5.62 -0.61
N LEU A 195 11.23 -6.32 -1.72
CA LEU A 195 9.87 -6.56 -2.19
C LEU A 195 9.07 -7.37 -1.17
N LYS A 196 9.67 -8.41 -0.57
CA LYS A 196 9.02 -9.17 0.50
C LYS A 196 8.68 -8.28 1.68
N ASN A 197 9.63 -7.47 2.16
CA ASN A 197 9.41 -6.57 3.30
C ASN A 197 8.30 -5.56 3.02
N SER A 198 8.20 -5.10 1.76
CA SER A 198 7.12 -4.25 1.29
C SER A 198 5.76 -4.96 1.39
N PHE A 199 5.63 -6.18 0.85
CA PHE A 199 4.39 -6.95 0.97
C PHE A 199 4.06 -7.35 2.40
N GLN A 200 5.07 -7.68 3.21
CA GLN A 200 4.89 -7.96 4.63
C GLN A 200 4.25 -6.78 5.37
N MET A 201 4.74 -5.55 5.14
CA MET A 201 4.16 -4.34 5.72
C MET A 201 2.70 -4.12 5.30
N LEU A 202 2.32 -4.53 4.09
CA LEU A 202 0.94 -4.44 3.61
C LEU A 202 0.05 -5.53 4.21
N ASN A 203 0.57 -6.74 4.39
CA ASN A 203 -0.19 -7.92 4.81
C ASN A 203 -0.31 -8.04 6.33
N GLU A 204 0.63 -7.49 7.10
CA GLU A 204 0.64 -7.53 8.57
C GLU A 204 -0.05 -6.30 9.18
N ARG A 205 -1.24 -5.99 8.67
CA ARG A 205 -2.12 -4.93 9.19
C ARG A 205 -3.24 -5.55 10.02
N SER A 206 -4.35 -4.83 10.16
CA SER A 206 -5.58 -5.40 10.72
C SER A 206 -6.31 -6.21 9.65
N CYS A 207 -6.58 -7.47 9.93
CA CYS A 207 -7.40 -8.35 9.08
C CYS A 207 -8.86 -8.28 9.59
N PRO A 208 -9.82 -7.79 8.79
CA PRO A 208 -11.21 -7.60 9.23
C PRO A 208 -12.11 -8.83 9.02
N LEU A 209 -11.56 -9.93 8.49
CA LEU A 209 -12.27 -11.12 8.01
C LEU A 209 -12.27 -12.24 9.04
#